data_AF-A0A2M7KM65-F1
#
_entry.id   AF-A0A2M7KM65-F1
#
_cell.length_a   1.000
_cell.length_b   1.000
_cell.length_c   1.000
_cell.angle_alpha   90.00
_cell.angle_beta   90.00
_cell.angle_gamma   90.00
#
_symmetry.space_group_name_H-M   'P 1'
#
loop_
_entity.id
_entity.type
_entity.pdbx_description
1 polymer ?
#
loop_
_entity_poly.entity_id
_entity_poly.type
_entity_poly.pdbx_seq_one_letter_code
_entity_poly.pdbx_strand_id
1 'polypeptide(L)'
;MTVRELIDDLEAIDRELPTYERRFGLASATLYEPYLQGKLDDGDFEESSEYGRWAGLFSIRLKRERELVERSDALVRDLAQEDAEGGFHIGPAAELVEAD
;
A
#
# COMPACT_ATOMS: atom_id res chain seq x y z
N MET A 1 -12.30 1.80 3.03
CA MET A 1 -11.68 0.63 3.65
C MET A 1 -11.33 1.00 5.08
N THR A 2 -11.47 0.07 6.00
CA THR A 2 -10.94 0.18 7.37
C THR A 2 -9.41 0.04 7.34
N VAL A 3 -8.74 0.42 8.42
CA VAL A 3 -7.29 0.20 8.60
C VAL A 3 -6.94 -1.29 8.42
N ARG A 4 -7.77 -2.20 8.95
CA ARG A 4 -7.55 -3.65 8.82
C ARG A 4 -7.68 -4.11 7.37
N GLU A 5 -8.74 -3.68 6.66
CA GLU A 5 -8.91 -4.01 5.24
C GLU A 5 -7.75 -3.49 4.38
N LEU A 6 -7.18 -2.33 4.71
CA LEU A 6 -6.02 -1.78 4.02
C LEU A 6 -4.75 -2.60 4.27
N ILE A 7 -4.54 -3.06 5.51
CA ILE A 7 -3.43 -3.94 5.85
C ILE A 7 -3.57 -5.28 5.10
N ASP A 8 -4.75 -5.89 5.10
CA ASP A 8 -5.01 -7.16 4.41
C ASP A 8 -4.79 -7.03 2.89
N ASP A 9 -5.24 -5.92 2.27
CA ASP A 9 -5.01 -5.63 0.84
C ASP A 9 -3.53 -5.44 0.53
N LEU A 10 -2.80 -4.70 1.39
CA LEU A 10 -1.35 -4.53 1.25
C LEU A 10 -0.59 -5.84 1.38
N GLU A 11 -0.97 -6.72 2.32
CA GLU A 11 -0.36 -8.04 2.44
C GLU A 11 -0.60 -8.91 1.19
N ALA A 12 -1.78 -8.83 0.59
CA ALA A 12 -2.06 -9.55 -0.65
C ALA A 12 -1.18 -9.04 -1.80
N ILE A 13 -1.07 -7.72 -1.94
CA ILE A 13 -0.24 -7.05 -2.94
C ILE A 13 1.25 -7.40 -2.73
N ASP A 14 1.74 -7.39 -1.49
CA ASP A 14 3.13 -7.70 -1.14
C ASP A 14 3.50 -9.18 -1.36
N ARG A 15 2.52 -10.08 -1.48
CA ARG A 15 2.75 -11.48 -1.90
C ARG A 15 2.87 -11.62 -3.41
N GLU A 16 2.22 -10.74 -4.18
CA GLU A 16 2.19 -10.81 -5.64
C GLU A 16 3.36 -10.05 -6.29
N LEU A 17 3.64 -8.83 -5.82
CA LEU A 17 4.70 -7.95 -6.34
C LEU A 17 6.07 -8.63 -6.56
N PRO A 18 6.56 -9.46 -5.60
CA PRO A 18 7.86 -10.11 -5.74
C PRO A 18 7.98 -11.01 -6.98
N THR A 19 6.87 -11.46 -7.56
CA THR A 19 6.89 -12.23 -8.81
C THR A 19 7.36 -11.38 -9.99
N TYR A 20 6.91 -10.13 -10.07
CA TYR A 20 7.37 -9.17 -11.08
C TYR A 20 8.79 -8.70 -10.80
N GLU A 21 9.15 -8.46 -9.54
CA GLU A 21 10.51 -8.02 -9.18
C GLU A 21 11.57 -9.08 -9.51
N ARG A 22 11.25 -10.36 -9.26
CA ARG A 22 12.12 -11.47 -9.69
C ARG A 22 12.19 -11.59 -11.22
N ARG A 23 11.08 -11.33 -11.91
CA ARG A 23 11.03 -11.38 -13.38
C ARG A 23 11.88 -10.29 -14.02
N PHE A 24 11.74 -9.05 -13.55
CA PHE A 24 12.45 -7.88 -14.10
C PHE A 24 13.84 -7.67 -13.48
N GLY A 25 14.16 -8.36 -12.38
CA GLY A 25 15.44 -8.24 -11.68
C GLY A 25 15.65 -6.89 -10.98
N LEU A 26 14.57 -6.12 -10.79
CA LEU A 26 14.57 -4.78 -10.22
C LEU A 26 13.48 -4.65 -9.16
N ALA A 27 13.77 -3.89 -8.10
CA ALA A 27 12.75 -3.49 -7.15
C ALA A 27 11.69 -2.64 -7.86
N SER A 28 10.42 -2.80 -7.48
CA SER A 28 9.32 -2.07 -8.14
C SER A 28 9.50 -0.56 -8.06
N ALA A 29 9.98 -0.04 -6.92
CA ALA A 29 10.29 1.38 -6.78
C ALA A 29 11.35 1.88 -7.78
N THR A 30 12.33 1.04 -8.15
CA THR A 30 13.36 1.38 -9.13
C THR A 30 12.85 1.31 -10.56
N LEU A 31 11.99 0.32 -10.85
CA LEU A 31 11.40 0.14 -12.19
C LEU A 31 10.31 1.17 -12.51
N TYR A 32 9.64 1.73 -11.48
CA TYR A 32 8.47 2.59 -11.67
C TYR A 32 8.79 3.96 -12.26
N GLU A 33 9.91 4.56 -11.88
CA GLU A 33 10.32 5.85 -12.43
C GLU A 33 10.51 5.82 -13.97
N PRO A 34 11.32 4.90 -14.55
CA PRO A 34 11.45 4.83 -16.00
C PRO A 34 10.13 4.40 -16.70
N TYR A 35 9.27 3.59 -16.06
CA TYR A 35 7.94 3.28 -16.58
C TYR A 35 7.08 4.54 -16.75
N LEU A 36 6.99 5.38 -15.70
CA LEU A 36 6.22 6.63 -15.75
C LEU A 36 6.75 7.62 -16.80
N GLN A 37 8.05 7.56 -17.09
CA GLN A 37 8.70 8.38 -18.10
C GLN A 37 8.55 7.83 -19.53
N GLY A 38 7.92 6.67 -19.71
CA GLY A 38 7.82 5.99 -21.01
C GLY A 38 9.19 5.57 -21.57
N LYS A 39 10.14 5.25 -20.68
CA LYS A 39 11.52 4.86 -21.03
C LYS A 39 11.75 3.36 -21.05
N LEU A 40 10.76 2.56 -20.65
CA LEU A 40 10.84 1.12 -20.82
C LEU A 40 10.66 0.80 -22.30
N ASP A 41 11.54 -0.06 -22.81
CA ASP A 41 11.37 -0.60 -24.15
C ASP A 41 10.21 -1.58 -24.10
N ASP A 42 9.15 -1.28 -24.83
CA ASP A 42 7.91 -2.07 -24.82
C ASP A 42 8.07 -3.40 -25.57
N GLY A 43 9.23 -3.67 -26.16
CA GLY A 43 9.61 -4.97 -26.73
C GLY A 43 8.50 -5.56 -27.60
N ASP A 44 8.12 -6.80 -27.30
CA ASP A 44 6.93 -7.47 -27.85
C ASP A 44 5.68 -7.25 -26.96
N PHE A 45 4.48 -7.42 -27.54
CA PHE A 45 3.19 -7.21 -26.87
C PHE A 45 3.04 -7.91 -25.50
N GLU A 46 3.64 -9.09 -25.35
CA GLU A 46 3.64 -9.83 -24.07
C GLU A 46 4.42 -9.11 -22.97
N GLU A 47 5.56 -8.48 -23.30
CA GLU A 47 6.34 -7.69 -22.35
C GLU A 47 5.64 -6.39 -21.97
N SER A 48 5.04 -5.69 -22.95
CA SER A 48 4.25 -4.48 -22.68
C SER A 48 3.04 -4.77 -21.77
N SER A 49 2.40 -5.94 -21.93
CA SER A 49 1.28 -6.36 -21.09
C SER A 49 1.70 -6.61 -19.63
N GLU A 50 2.86 -7.23 -19.42
CA GLU A 50 3.38 -7.51 -18.08
C GLU A 50 3.80 -6.24 -17.34
N TYR A 51 4.40 -5.26 -18.04
CA TYR A 51 4.66 -3.95 -17.47
C TYR A 51 3.37 -3.25 -17.02
N GLY A 52 2.31 -3.29 -17.83
CA GLY A 52 1.02 -2.70 -17.47
C GLY A 52 0.40 -3.32 -16.22
N ARG A 53 0.43 -4.65 -16.11
CA ARG A 53 -0.10 -5.38 -14.93
C ARG A 53 0.67 -5.05 -13.67
N TRP A 54 2.00 -5.16 -13.74
CA TRP A 54 2.88 -4.81 -12.63
C TRP A 54 2.70 -3.36 -12.19
N ALA A 55 2.70 -2.41 -13.14
CA ALA A 55 2.57 -0.99 -12.82
C ALA A 55 1.21 -0.66 -12.20
N GLY A 56 0.14 -1.34 -12.65
CA GLY A 56 -1.18 -1.26 -12.03
C GLY A 56 -1.14 -1.72 -10.58
N LEU A 57 -0.58 -2.91 -10.32
CA LEU A 57 -0.45 -3.47 -8.98
C LEU A 57 0.39 -2.59 -8.05
N PHE A 58 1.54 -2.11 -8.51
CA PHE A 58 2.42 -1.24 -7.73
C PHE A 58 1.79 0.14 -7.47
N SER A 59 1.06 0.70 -8.43
CA SER A 59 0.28 1.94 -8.24
C SER A 59 -0.80 1.77 -7.15
N ILE A 60 -1.50 0.63 -7.15
CA ILE A 60 -2.46 0.30 -6.11
C ILE A 60 -1.75 0.22 -4.76
N ARG A 61 -0.60 -0.47 -4.67
CA ARG A 61 0.23 -0.54 -3.45
C ARG A 61 0.50 0.86 -2.86
N LEU A 62 1.04 1.77 -3.67
CA LEU A 62 1.38 3.14 -3.25
C LEU A 62 0.14 3.90 -2.74
N LYS A 63 -0.99 3.73 -3.43
CA LYS A 63 -2.25 4.34 -3.01
C LYS A 63 -2.73 3.79 -1.67
N ARG A 64 -2.62 2.47 -1.45
CA ARG A 64 -3.05 1.80 -0.21
C ARG A 64 -2.16 2.13 0.97
N GLU A 65 -0.85 2.21 0.77
CA GLU A 65 0.09 2.65 1.81
C GLU A 65 -0.24 4.08 2.27
N ARG A 66 -0.51 4.98 1.31
CA ARG A 66 -0.93 6.34 1.63
C ARG A 66 -2.26 6.38 2.38
N GLU A 67 -3.26 5.64 1.90
CA GLU A 67 -4.58 5.57 2.55
C GLU A 67 -4.47 4.99 3.97
N LEU A 68 -3.60 4.01 4.19
CA LEU A 68 -3.34 3.43 5.50
C LEU A 68 -2.79 4.48 6.47
N VAL A 69 -1.75 5.22 6.07
CA VAL A 69 -1.17 6.29 6.91
C VAL A 69 -2.21 7.36 7.22
N GLU A 70 -2.95 7.84 6.21
CA GLU A 70 -3.98 8.87 6.40
C GLU A 70 -5.09 8.42 7.38
N ARG A 71 -5.49 7.15 7.32
CA ARG A 71 -6.51 6.56 8.21
C ARG A 71 -5.98 6.31 9.62
N SER A 72 -4.75 5.80 9.75
CA SER A 72 -4.10 5.63 11.05
C SER A 72 -3.91 6.96 11.76
N ASP A 73 -3.49 8.00 11.05
CA ASP A 73 -3.36 9.35 11.60
C ASP A 73 -4.70 9.94 12.04
N ALA A 74 -5.78 9.69 11.29
CA ALA A 74 -7.12 10.09 11.71
C ALA A 74 -7.54 9.39 13.01
N LEU A 75 -7.37 8.07 13.08
CA LEU A 75 -7.70 7.29 14.28
C LEU A 75 -6.92 7.76 15.51
N VAL A 76 -5.62 8.03 15.36
CA VAL A 76 -4.77 8.55 16.43
C VAL A 76 -5.24 9.94 16.90
N ARG A 77 -5.64 10.81 15.96
CA ARG A 77 -6.16 12.15 16.32
C ARG A 77 -7.48 12.06 17.08
N ASP A 78 -8.38 11.18 16.66
CA ASP A 78 -9.69 11.01 17.31
C ASP A 78 -9.49 10.50 18.75
N LEU A 79 -8.66 9.47 18.95
CA LEU A 79 -8.28 8.98 20.29
C LEU A 79 -7.64 10.05 21.17
N ALA A 80 -6.80 10.90 20.59
CA ALA A 80 -6.15 11.99 21.32
C ALA A 80 -7.13 13.12 21.71
N GLN A 81 -8.26 13.27 21.01
CA GLN A 81 -9.29 14.27 21.33
C GLN A 81 -10.26 13.79 22.40
N GLU A 82 -10.52 12.48 22.45
CA GLU A 82 -11.39 11.86 23.46
C GLU A 82 -10.74 11.82 24.85
N ASP A 83 -9.41 11.79 24.91
CA ASP A 83 -8.65 11.79 26.16
C ASP A 83 -8.21 13.22 26.57
N ALA A 84 -9.08 13.92 27.30
CA ALA A 84 -8.85 15.29 27.73
C ALA A 84 -7.84 15.44 28.90
N GLU A 85 -7.45 14.34 29.57
CA GLU A 85 -6.71 14.40 30.84
C GLU A 85 -5.36 13.68 30.86
N GLY A 86 -4.92 13.05 29.76
CA GLY A 86 -3.50 12.82 29.53
C GLY A 86 -3.15 11.41 29.07
N GLY A 87 -3.13 11.25 27.74
CA GLY A 87 -2.49 10.14 27.03
C GLY A 87 -3.46 9.04 26.61
N PHE A 88 -3.56 8.79 25.30
CA PHE A 88 -4.39 7.72 24.75
C PHE A 88 -3.61 6.40 24.62
N HIS A 89 -4.30 5.26 24.80
CA HIS A 89 -3.72 3.92 24.65
C HIS A 89 -4.03 3.33 23.27
N ILE A 90 -3.00 2.86 22.56
CA ILE A 90 -3.18 2.04 21.35
C ILE A 90 -3.04 0.57 21.74
N GLY A 91 -4.17 -0.14 21.80
CA GLY A 91 -4.23 -1.58 21.98
C GLY A 91 -4.02 -2.36 20.68
N PRO A 92 -3.95 -3.70 20.72
CA PRO A 92 -3.98 -4.54 19.53
C PRO A 92 -5.23 -4.30 18.70
N ALA A 93 -5.12 -4.51 17.40
CA ALA A 93 -6.17 -4.18 16.44
C ALA A 93 -7.53 -4.88 16.67
N ALA A 94 -7.60 -5.94 17.48
CA ALA A 94 -8.86 -6.59 17.86
C ALA A 94 -9.63 -5.80 18.93
N GLU A 95 -8.94 -5.06 19.78
CA GLU A 95 -9.51 -4.28 20.88
C GLU A 95 -9.87 -2.84 20.44
N LEU A 96 -9.33 -2.38 19.31
CA LEU A 96 -9.63 -1.06 18.72
C LEU A 96 -10.98 -0.99 17.97
N VAL A 97 -11.69 -2.11 17.81
CA VAL A 97 -12.98 -2.17 17.07
C VAL A 97 -14.19 -2.05 18.01
N GLU A 98 -14.01 -2.20 19.32
CA GLU A 98 -15.10 -2.28 20.31
C GLU A 98 -15.34 -0.98 21.10
N ALA A 99 -15.21 0.18 20.47
CA ALA A 99 -15.68 1.45 21.02
C ALA A 99 -16.85 1.96 20.15
N ASP A 100 -18.05 1.45 20.40
CA ASP A 100 -19.34 1.96 19.86
C ASP A 100 -20.21 2.43 21.03
#